data_AF-A0A358PGI4-F1
#
_entry.id   AF-A0A358PGI4-F1
#
_cell.length_a   1.000
_cell.length_b   1.000
_cell.length_c   1.000
_cell.angle_alpha   90.00
_cell.angle_beta   90.00
_cell.angle_gamma   90.00
#
_symmetry.space_group_name_H-M   'P 1'
#
loop_
_entity.id
_entity.type
_entity.pdbx_description
1 polymer ?
#
loop_
_entity_poly.entity_id
_entity_poly.type
_entity_poly.pdbx_seq_one_letter_code
_entity_poly.pdbx_strand_id
1 'polypeptide(L)'
;KRFRCWDSCMYSEFTKMSAGQPRLTQTERFRQRFMHKLVYYPTNNNGLFSCVGCGRCLAKCPINMNIVKVMKALAKPQNRDCENGETPEGRK
;
A
#
# COMPACT_ATOMS: atom_id res chain seq x y z
N LYS A 1 -27.89 22.41 -8.01
CA LYS A 1 -26.47 22.79 -8.22
C LYS A 1 -25.61 21.51 -8.18
N ARG A 2 -24.64 21.31 -9.09
CA ARG A 2 -23.74 20.14 -9.09
C ARG A 2 -22.32 20.59 -8.70
N PHE A 3 -21.64 19.80 -7.86
CA PHE A 3 -20.25 20.02 -7.46
C PHE A 3 -19.39 18.84 -7.90
N ARG A 4 -18.13 19.10 -8.24
CA ARG A 4 -17.13 18.07 -8.51
C ARG A 4 -16.11 18.08 -7.37
N CYS A 5 -15.94 16.92 -6.75
CA CYS A 5 -14.94 16.69 -5.71
C CYS A 5 -13.90 15.71 -6.23
N TRP A 6 -12.64 15.89 -5.82
CA TRP A 6 -11.58 14.93 -6.12
C TRP A 6 -11.77 13.67 -5.25
N ASP A 7 -11.63 12.51 -5.86
CA ASP A 7 -11.73 11.22 -5.17
C ASP A 7 -10.50 10.35 -5.44
N SER A 8 -10.22 9.42 -4.55
CA SER A 8 -9.04 8.56 -4.56
C SER A 8 -9.38 7.18 -4.02
N CYS A 9 -8.74 6.14 -4.55
CA CYS A 9 -8.92 4.75 -4.10
C CYS A 9 -8.58 4.49 -2.62
N MET A 10 -7.99 5.47 -1.94
CA MET A 10 -7.69 5.44 -0.51
C MET A 10 -8.89 5.85 0.36
N TYR A 11 -9.87 6.58 -0.18
CA TYR A 11 -11.06 7.00 0.53
C TYR A 11 -12.09 5.88 0.63
N SER A 12 -12.91 5.89 1.69
CA SER A 12 -13.96 4.88 1.88
C SER A 12 -14.98 4.91 0.77
N GLU A 13 -15.43 6.11 0.40
CA GLU A 13 -16.54 6.28 -0.54
C GLU A 13 -16.19 5.86 -1.98
N PHE A 14 -14.90 5.84 -2.36
CA PHE A 14 -14.47 5.51 -3.72
C PHE A 14 -14.92 4.14 -4.21
N THR A 15 -14.99 3.15 -3.32
CA THR A 15 -15.43 1.78 -3.65
C THR A 15 -16.80 1.43 -3.11
N LYS A 16 -17.58 2.42 -2.68
CA LYS A 16 -18.91 2.18 -2.13
C LYS A 16 -19.88 1.92 -3.27
N MET A 17 -20.39 0.70 -3.34
CA MET A 17 -21.36 0.25 -4.33
C MET A 17 -22.57 -0.39 -3.64
N SER A 18 -23.67 -0.56 -4.37
CA SER A 18 -24.93 -1.14 -3.84
C SER A 18 -24.73 -2.55 -3.27
N ALA A 19 -23.79 -3.32 -3.82
CA ALA A 19 -23.41 -4.65 -3.34
C ALA A 19 -22.52 -4.63 -2.07
N GLY A 20 -22.25 -3.46 -1.49
CA GLY A 20 -21.39 -3.29 -0.33
C GLY A 20 -19.98 -2.80 -0.70
N GLN A 21 -19.12 -2.68 0.30
CA GLN A 21 -17.77 -2.16 0.12
C GLN A 21 -16.73 -3.28 0.28
N PRO A 22 -15.93 -3.59 -0.76
CA PRO A 22 -14.99 -4.72 -0.73
C PRO A 22 -13.75 -4.48 0.15
N ARG A 23 -13.50 -3.23 0.58
CA ARG A 23 -12.37 -2.85 1.43
C ARG A 23 -12.86 -1.94 2.55
N LEU A 24 -13.17 -2.54 3.69
CA LEU A 24 -13.75 -1.85 4.84
C LEU A 24 -12.70 -1.03 5.58
N THR A 25 -11.50 -1.58 5.72
CA THR A 25 -10.43 -0.98 6.52
C THR A 25 -9.51 -0.07 5.70
N GLN A 26 -8.86 0.88 6.39
CA GLN A 26 -7.84 1.75 5.78
C GLN A 26 -6.64 0.93 5.28
N THR A 27 -6.28 -0.13 6.00
CA THR A 27 -5.16 -1.02 5.70
C THR A 27 -5.37 -1.80 4.41
N GLU A 28 -6.58 -2.30 4.15
CA GLU A 28 -6.90 -2.97 2.87
C GLU A 28 -6.82 -2.02 1.68
N ARG A 29 -7.33 -0.79 1.83
CA ARG A 29 -7.23 0.26 0.80
C ARG A 29 -5.78 0.65 0.55
N PHE A 30 -4.99 0.79 1.62
CA PHE A 30 -3.56 1.02 1.54
C PHE A 30 -2.89 -0.11 0.77
N ARG A 31 -3.10 -1.38 1.16
CA ARG A 31 -2.56 -2.56 0.48
C ARG A 31 -2.88 -2.54 -1.01
N GLN A 32 -4.12 -2.23 -1.39
CA GLN A 32 -4.55 -2.15 -2.79
C GLN A 32 -3.73 -1.14 -3.60
N ARG A 33 -3.42 0.05 -3.03
CA ARG A 33 -2.64 1.08 -3.72
C ARG A 33 -1.25 0.58 -4.12
N PHE A 34 -0.59 -0.17 -3.24
CA PHE A 34 0.73 -0.74 -3.52
C PHE A 34 0.63 -1.92 -4.47
N MET A 35 -0.30 -2.84 -4.22
CA MET A 35 -0.48 -4.02 -5.05
C MET A 35 -0.82 -3.66 -6.48
N HIS A 36 -1.72 -2.70 -6.72
CA HIS A 36 -2.06 -2.26 -8.06
C HIS A 36 -0.86 -1.66 -8.82
N LYS A 37 0.08 -1.00 -8.12
CA LYS A 37 1.25 -0.39 -8.77
C LYS A 37 2.41 -1.35 -9.00
N LEU A 38 2.62 -2.27 -8.07
CA LEU A 38 3.86 -3.07 -7.96
C LEU A 38 3.66 -4.54 -8.30
N VAL A 39 2.44 -5.06 -8.18
CA VAL A 39 2.16 -6.49 -8.36
C VAL A 39 1.15 -6.70 -9.49
N TYR A 40 -0.09 -6.21 -9.34
CA TYR A 40 -1.15 -6.49 -10.30
C TYR A 40 -0.86 -5.94 -11.69
N TYR A 41 -0.35 -4.70 -11.78
CA TYR A 41 -0.02 -4.13 -13.08
C TYR A 41 1.07 -4.92 -13.81
N PRO A 42 2.25 -5.21 -13.24
CA PRO A 42 3.24 -6.03 -13.95
C PRO A 42 2.75 -7.45 -14.25
N THR A 43 1.98 -8.08 -13.36
CA THR A 43 1.37 -9.39 -13.64
C THR A 43 0.44 -9.35 -14.85
N ASN A 44 -0.30 -8.26 -15.03
CA ASN A 44 -1.31 -8.12 -16.08
C ASN A 44 -0.82 -7.38 -17.35
N ASN A 45 0.43 -6.87 -17.34
CA ASN A 45 1.03 -6.06 -18.40
C ASN A 45 2.45 -6.55 -18.76
N ASN A 46 2.63 -7.87 -18.87
CA ASN A 46 3.86 -8.49 -19.39
C ASN A 46 5.14 -8.06 -18.64
N GLY A 47 5.05 -7.86 -17.32
CA GLY A 47 6.16 -7.45 -16.46
C GLY A 47 6.46 -5.96 -16.44
N LEU A 48 5.68 -5.12 -17.14
CA LEU A 48 5.84 -3.68 -17.08
C LEU A 48 5.37 -3.12 -15.74
N PHE A 49 6.21 -2.33 -15.07
CA PHE A 49 5.83 -1.68 -13.82
C PHE A 49 5.10 -0.36 -14.07
N SER A 50 3.97 -0.16 -13.39
CA SER A 50 3.26 1.13 -13.39
C SER A 50 4.05 2.22 -12.64
N CYS A 51 4.90 1.82 -11.70
CA CYS A 51 5.71 2.72 -10.89
C CYS A 51 7.11 2.91 -11.50
N VAL A 52 7.34 4.05 -12.15
CA VAL A 52 8.64 4.44 -12.72
C VAL A 52 9.44 5.40 -11.82
N GLY A 53 9.02 5.62 -10.57
CA GLY A 53 9.71 6.55 -9.65
C GLY A 53 9.40 8.04 -9.87
N CYS A 54 8.41 8.39 -10.68
CA CYS A 54 8.04 9.78 -11.01
C CYS A 54 7.60 10.71 -9.84
N GLY A 55 7.51 10.23 -8.60
CA GLY A 55 7.18 11.07 -7.43
C GLY A 55 5.76 11.66 -7.38
N ARG A 56 4.91 11.51 -8.41
CA ARG A 56 3.53 12.05 -8.44
C ARG A 56 2.67 11.61 -7.26
N CYS A 57 2.91 10.38 -6.77
CA CYS A 57 2.20 9.83 -5.62
C CYS A 57 2.56 10.50 -4.29
N LEU A 58 3.75 11.09 -4.17
CA LEU A 58 4.20 11.87 -3.02
C LEU A 58 3.65 13.29 -3.09
N ALA A 59 3.83 13.96 -4.24
CA ALA A 59 3.44 15.36 -4.43
C ALA A 59 1.93 15.62 -4.23
N LYS A 60 1.08 14.62 -4.51
CA LYS A 60 -0.38 14.71 -4.34
C LYS A 60 -0.88 14.07 -3.04
N CYS A 61 0.00 13.51 -2.21
CA CYS A 61 -0.43 12.85 -0.99
C CYS A 61 -0.70 13.91 0.10
N PRO A 62 -1.93 13.98 0.67
CA PRO A 62 -2.23 14.95 1.72
C PRO A 62 -1.42 14.70 3.01
N ILE A 63 -0.97 13.48 3.23
CA ILE A 63 -0.24 13.06 4.44
C ILE A 63 1.22 12.67 4.16
N ASN A 64 1.76 12.99 2.97
CA ASN A 64 3.16 12.77 2.60
C ASN A 64 3.69 11.33 2.80
N MET A 65 2.87 10.32 2.51
CA MET A 65 3.27 8.91 2.58
C MET A 65 4.29 8.54 1.49
N ASN A 66 5.45 8.03 1.91
CA ASN A 66 6.54 7.65 0.99
C ASN A 66 6.54 6.14 0.68
N ILE A 67 6.19 5.83 -0.57
CA ILE A 67 6.17 4.45 -1.11
C ILE A 67 7.53 3.76 -1.05
N VAL A 68 8.63 4.48 -1.27
CA VAL A 68 9.99 3.93 -1.26
C VAL A 68 10.40 3.52 0.16
N LYS A 69 10.05 4.34 1.15
CA LYS A 69 10.32 4.01 2.57
C LYS A 69 9.59 2.74 3.00
N VAL A 70 8.31 2.62 2.61
CA VAL A 70 7.50 1.44 2.91
C VAL A 70 8.07 0.19 2.24
N MET A 71 8.44 0.27 0.96
CA MET A 71 9.07 -0.86 0.27
C MET A 71 10.39 -1.28 0.90
N LYS A 72 11.25 -0.32 1.28
CA LYS A 72 12.50 -0.63 1.98
C LYS A 72 12.27 -1.29 3.33
N ALA A 73 11.23 -0.89 4.06
CA ALA A 73 10.87 -1.51 5.33
C ALA A 73 10.37 -2.95 5.14
N LEU A 74 9.60 -3.21 4.09
CA LEU A 74 9.10 -4.55 3.75
C LEU A 74 10.18 -5.46 3.15
N ALA A 75 11.18 -4.89 2.47
CA ALA A 75 12.29 -5.63 1.86
C ALA A 75 13.39 -6.01 2.86
N LYS A 76 13.42 -5.39 4.06
CA LYS A 76 14.31 -5.86 5.12
C LYS A 76 13.84 -7.26 5.52
N PRO A 77 14.73 -8.28 5.53
CA PRO A 77 14.37 -9.55 6.12
C PRO A 77 13.95 -9.26 7.56
N GLN A 78 12.70 -9.57 7.88
CA GLN A 78 12.36 -9.72 9.28
C GLN A 78 13.15 -10.94 9.73
N ASN A 79 14.10 -10.74 10.64
CA ASN A 79 14.63 -11.83 11.44
C ASN A 79 13.40 -12.52 12.05
N ARG A 80 12.95 -13.61 11.43
CA ARG A 80 11.96 -14.50 12.01
C ARG A 80 12.70 -15.34 13.03
N ASP A 81 13.17 -14.69 14.09
CA ASP A 81 13.61 -15.36 15.31
C ASP A 81 12.35 -15.71 16.08
N CYS A 82 11.59 -16.71 15.60
CA CYS A 82 10.48 -17.37 16.28
C CYS A 82 10.05 -18.63 15.51
N GLU A 83 11.01 -19.46 15.11
CA GLU A 83 10.79 -20.90 15.06
C GLU A 83 11.83 -21.50 16.01
N ASN A 84 11.34 -22.10 17.09
CA ASN A 84 12.06 -22.69 18.23
C ASN A 84 12.41 -21.68 19.34
N GLY A 85 11.75 -21.85 20.48
CA GLY A 85 11.83 -20.94 21.63
C GLY A 85 13.20 -20.91 22.30
N GLU A 86 14.04 -19.98 21.89
CA GLU A 86 15.11 -19.44 22.71
C GLU A 86 14.95 -17.91 22.73
N THR A 87 14.50 -17.40 23.88
CA THR A 87 14.57 -15.97 24.19
C THR A 87 16.03 -15.52 24.10
N PRO A 88 16.36 -14.40 23.44
CA PRO A 88 17.68 -13.82 23.57
C PRO A 88 17.79 -13.22 24.98
N GLU A 89 18.22 -14.05 25.93
CA GLU A 89 18.78 -13.57 27.18
C GLU A 89 19.99 -12.69 26.87
N GLY A 90 20.08 -11.56 27.56
CA GLY A 90 21.35 -10.86 27.77
C GLY A 90 21.59 -9.61 26.93
N ARG A 91 20.81 -8.56 27.17
CA ARG A 91 21.42 -7.22 27.24
C ARG A 91 21.70 -6.91 28.72
N LYS A 92 22.88 -7.30 29.18
CA LYS A 92 23.64 -6.55 30.18
C LYS A 92 24.86 -5.98 29.46
#